data_AF-A0A5C7P385-F1
#
_entry.id   AF-A0A5C7P385-F1
#
_cell.length_a   1.000
_cell.length_b   1.000
_cell.length_c   1.000
_cell.angle_alpha   90.00
_cell.angle_beta   90.00
_cell.angle_gamma   90.00
#
_symmetry.space_group_name_H-M   'P 1'
#
loop_
_entity.id
_entity.type
_entity.pdbx_description
1 polymer ?
#
loop_
_entity_poly.entity_id
_entity_poly.type
_entity_poly.pdbx_seq_one_letter_code
_entity_poly.pdbx_strand_id
1 'polypeptide(L)'
;MPKIRRKKTDAVQRIICALSPKYRHMWTTWNGQIFCPDGVADPYSTTWHTIIEHELVHVAQQKRVGWWLFLLLYVALPLPIGFAYFRVKFECEAYCVQIADGEMGRDDVIETIATHYAWPMPRKLIGAILDREIQKIAG
;
A
#
# COMPACT_ATOMS: atom_id res chain seq x y z
N MET A 1 4.39 16.73 -6.58
CA MET A 1 3.87 15.83 -5.52
C MET A 1 2.37 15.62 -5.73
N PRO A 2 1.83 14.39 -5.73
CA PRO A 2 0.39 14.16 -5.78
C PRO A 2 -0.32 14.84 -4.61
N LYS A 3 -1.53 15.34 -4.85
CA LYS A 3 -2.32 16.05 -3.85
C LYS A 3 -2.92 15.05 -2.87
N ILE A 4 -2.67 15.24 -1.56
CA ILE A 4 -3.35 14.47 -0.51
C ILE A 4 -4.77 14.99 -0.37
N ARG A 5 -5.75 14.09 -0.42
CA ARG A 5 -7.18 14.39 -0.32
C ARG A 5 -7.79 13.69 0.90
N ARG A 6 -8.94 14.19 1.34
CA ARG A 6 -9.71 13.58 2.43
C ARG A 6 -10.76 12.65 1.85
N LYS A 7 -10.89 11.42 2.36
CA LYS A 7 -11.87 10.44 1.87
C LYS A 7 -13.30 10.96 1.89
N LYS A 8 -13.70 11.66 2.95
CA LYS A 8 -15.02 12.29 3.07
C LYS A 8 -15.37 13.29 1.95
N THR A 9 -14.37 13.80 1.22
CA THR A 9 -14.57 14.78 0.13
C THR A 9 -14.73 14.13 -1.25
N ASP A 10 -14.65 12.80 -1.33
CA ASP A 10 -14.71 12.06 -2.60
C ASP A 10 -15.82 10.99 -2.55
N ALA A 11 -16.69 10.97 -3.57
CA ALA A 11 -17.88 10.12 -3.57
C ALA A 11 -17.52 8.62 -3.62
N VAL A 12 -16.51 8.24 -4.41
CA VAL A 12 -16.07 6.84 -4.53
C VAL A 12 -15.48 6.39 -3.20
N GLN A 13 -14.62 7.21 -2.60
CA GLN A 13 -14.00 6.91 -1.31
C GLN A 13 -15.05 6.76 -0.20
N ARG A 14 -16.10 7.59 -0.21
CA ARG A 14 -17.23 7.45 0.73
C ARG A 14 -17.96 6.11 0.61
N ILE A 15 -18.16 5.63 -0.62
CA ILE A 15 -18.79 4.32 -0.86
C ILE A 15 -17.89 3.21 -0.33
N ILE A 16 -16.59 3.25 -0.64
CA ILE A 16 -15.62 2.26 -0.13
C ILE A 16 -15.58 2.27 1.41
N CYS A 17 -15.55 3.45 2.04
CA CYS A 17 -15.61 3.61 3.50
C CYS A 17 -16.91 3.10 4.14
N ALA A 18 -18.01 3.03 3.39
CA ALA A 18 -19.27 2.46 3.86
C ALA A 18 -19.25 0.93 3.77
N LEU A 19 -18.64 0.37 2.72
CA LEU A 19 -18.50 -1.07 2.52
C LEU A 19 -17.39 -1.70 3.39
N SER A 20 -16.36 -0.93 3.73
CA SER A 20 -15.23 -1.36 4.56
C SER A 20 -14.89 -0.28 5.60
N PRO A 21 -15.45 -0.35 6.83
CA PRO A 21 -15.18 0.65 7.87
C PRO A 21 -13.70 0.81 8.20
N LYS A 22 -12.91 -0.29 8.16
CA LYS A 22 -11.45 -0.26 8.37
C LYS A 22 -10.73 0.68 7.41
N TYR A 23 -11.21 0.78 6.17
CA TYR A 23 -10.65 1.64 5.14
C TYR A 23 -10.59 3.11 5.55
N ARG A 24 -11.48 3.58 6.45
CA ARG A 24 -11.47 4.97 6.96
C ARG A 24 -10.19 5.34 7.71
N HIS A 25 -9.49 4.36 8.26
CA HIS A 25 -8.33 4.54 9.12
C HIS A 25 -6.98 4.33 8.41
N MET A 26 -7.00 3.98 7.12
CA MET A 26 -5.79 3.61 6.37
C MET A 26 -5.31 4.78 5.49
N TRP A 27 -4.03 4.89 5.20
CA TRP A 27 -3.60 5.67 4.03
C TRP A 27 -3.84 4.83 2.79
N THR A 28 -4.22 5.48 1.69
CA THR A 28 -4.64 4.75 0.48
C THR A 28 -4.34 5.56 -0.77
N THR A 29 -3.90 4.89 -1.83
CA THR A 29 -3.71 5.51 -3.14
C THR A 29 -4.76 5.04 -4.14
N TRP A 30 -5.44 5.99 -4.79
CA TRP A 30 -6.46 5.71 -5.80
C TRP A 30 -6.34 6.67 -6.98
N ASN A 31 -6.16 6.11 -8.17
CA ASN A 31 -6.05 6.85 -9.43
C ASN A 31 -5.01 7.99 -9.37
N GLY A 32 -3.80 7.68 -8.88
CA GLY A 32 -2.69 8.62 -8.74
C GLY A 32 -2.86 9.68 -7.64
N GLN A 33 -3.88 9.58 -6.79
CA GLN A 33 -4.13 10.47 -5.67
C GLN A 33 -3.99 9.72 -4.34
N ILE A 34 -3.45 10.39 -3.33
CA ILE A 34 -3.32 9.86 -1.97
C ILE A 34 -4.51 10.34 -1.16
N PHE A 35 -5.14 9.46 -0.40
CA PHE A 35 -6.26 9.77 0.48
C PHE A 35 -5.87 9.48 1.94
N CYS A 36 -5.94 10.51 2.77
CA CYS A 36 -5.61 10.39 4.18
C CYS A 36 -6.78 9.79 5.00
N PRO A 37 -6.50 9.18 6.16
CA PRO A 37 -7.51 8.79 7.14
C PRO A 37 -8.35 9.98 7.63
N ASP A 38 -9.58 9.70 8.07
CA ASP A 38 -10.52 10.75 8.53
C ASP A 38 -10.05 11.47 9.81
N GLY A 39 -9.26 10.80 10.66
CA GLY A 39 -8.74 11.34 11.92
C GLY A 39 -7.45 12.15 11.81
N VAL A 40 -6.83 12.23 10.63
CA VAL A 40 -5.58 12.98 10.43
C VAL A 40 -5.89 14.48 10.34
N ALA A 41 -5.45 15.24 11.35
CA ALA A 41 -5.63 16.69 11.40
C ALA A 41 -4.78 17.38 10.31
N ASP A 42 -3.46 17.19 10.36
CA ASP A 42 -2.50 17.67 9.38
C ASP A 42 -1.87 16.49 8.61
N PRO A 43 -2.25 16.28 7.34
CA PRO A 43 -1.69 15.20 6.53
C PRO A 43 -0.30 15.52 5.97
N TYR A 44 0.24 16.72 6.18
CA TYR A 44 1.57 17.12 5.69
C TYR A 44 2.61 17.17 6.81
N SER A 45 2.24 16.80 8.05
CA SER A 45 3.20 16.77 9.15
C SER A 45 4.27 15.70 8.91
N THR A 46 5.46 15.93 9.50
CA THR A 46 6.59 15.00 9.41
C THR A 46 6.27 13.62 9.99
N THR A 47 5.31 13.52 10.90
CA THR A 47 4.79 12.26 11.46
C THR A 47 4.38 11.25 10.40
N TRP A 48 3.89 11.71 9.24
CA TRP A 48 3.35 10.84 8.20
C TRP A 48 4.29 10.66 7.02
N HIS A 49 5.50 11.20 7.08
CA HIS A 49 6.44 11.26 5.97
C HIS A 49 6.65 9.91 5.28
N THR A 50 7.03 8.89 6.04
CA THR A 50 7.39 7.57 5.48
C THR A 50 6.16 6.80 4.98
N ILE A 51 4.98 7.04 5.56
CA ILE A 51 3.71 6.52 5.02
C ILE A 51 3.37 7.22 3.71
N ILE A 52 3.57 8.53 3.60
CA ILE A 52 3.34 9.25 2.35
C ILE A 52 4.29 8.77 1.27
N GLU A 53 5.55 8.51 1.59
CA GLU A 53 6.52 7.92 0.65
C GLU A 53 6.09 6.53 0.17
N HIS A 54 5.60 5.69 1.09
CA HIS A 54 5.00 4.41 0.73
C HIS A 54 3.86 4.58 -0.28
N GLU A 55 2.93 5.51 -0.03
CA GLU A 55 1.84 5.81 -0.96
C GLU A 55 2.34 6.40 -2.29
N LEU A 56 3.45 7.15 -2.30
CA LEU A 56 4.08 7.65 -3.51
C LEU A 56 4.61 6.51 -4.40
N VAL A 57 5.07 5.40 -3.81
CA VAL A 57 5.43 4.20 -4.57
C VAL A 57 4.21 3.63 -5.28
N HIS A 58 3.05 3.55 -4.61
CA HIS A 58 1.80 3.14 -5.26
C HIS A 58 1.37 4.08 -6.38
N VAL A 59 1.55 5.39 -6.22
CA VAL A 59 1.31 6.37 -7.30
C VAL A 59 2.23 6.10 -8.49
N ALA A 60 3.52 5.82 -8.25
CA ALA A 60 4.47 5.49 -9.31
C ALA A 60 4.12 4.16 -9.99
N GLN A 61 3.71 3.14 -9.23
CA GLN A 61 3.23 1.86 -9.76
C GLN A 61 2.01 2.06 -10.66
N GLN A 62 0.99 2.81 -10.22
CA GLN A 62 -0.21 3.10 -11.01
C GLN A 62 0.12 3.84 -12.31
N LYS A 63 1.10 4.75 -12.30
CA LYS A 63 1.59 5.43 -13.50
C LYS A 63 2.34 4.47 -14.44
N ARG A 64 3.17 3.58 -13.90
CA ARG A 64 3.99 2.63 -14.66
C ARG A 64 3.14 1.56 -15.35
N VAL A 65 2.18 0.97 -14.63
CA VAL A 65 1.39 -0.15 -15.16
C VAL A 65 0.02 0.28 -15.73
N GLY A 66 -0.39 1.52 -15.48
CA GLY A 66 -1.74 1.99 -15.78
C GLY A 66 -2.73 1.63 -14.67
N TRP A 67 -3.60 2.57 -14.30
CA TRP A 67 -4.49 2.44 -13.15
C TRP A 67 -5.43 1.23 -13.20
N TRP A 68 -6.01 0.92 -14.37
CA TRP A 68 -6.91 -0.22 -14.53
C TRP A 68 -6.20 -1.57 -14.33
N LEU A 69 -5.01 -1.72 -14.92
CA LEU A 69 -4.21 -2.92 -14.76
C LEU A 69 -3.68 -3.03 -13.33
N PHE A 70 -3.27 -1.91 -12.71
CA PHE A 70 -2.92 -1.88 -11.30
C PHE A 70 -4.08 -2.39 -10.44
N LEU A 71 -5.29 -1.87 -10.64
CA LEU A 71 -6.47 -2.28 -9.89
C LEU A 71 -6.77 -3.77 -10.10
N LEU A 72 -6.64 -4.29 -11.32
CA LEU A 72 -6.79 -5.72 -11.57
C LEU A 72 -5.76 -6.54 -10.77
N LEU A 73 -4.48 -6.18 -10.87
CA LEU A 73 -3.39 -6.90 -10.19
C LEU A 73 -3.41 -6.75 -8.65
N TYR A 74 -3.96 -5.65 -8.15
CA TYR A 74 -3.98 -5.29 -6.74
C TYR A 74 -5.29 -5.70 -6.02
N VAL A 75 -6.43 -5.64 -6.72
CA VAL A 75 -7.79 -5.80 -6.15
C VAL A 75 -8.49 -7.08 -6.58
N ALA A 76 -8.18 -7.71 -7.73
CA ALA A 76 -8.97 -8.84 -8.23
C ALA A 76 -8.95 -10.09 -7.32
N LEU A 77 -9.86 -10.08 -6.33
CA LEU A 77 -10.88 -11.04 -5.87
C LEU A 77 -10.69 -12.57 -6.09
N PRO A 78 -11.33 -13.39 -5.22
CA PRO A 78 -10.70 -14.37 -4.35
C PRO A 78 -10.10 -15.54 -5.15
N LEU A 79 -8.84 -15.43 -5.56
CA LEU A 79 -8.15 -16.51 -6.25
C LEU A 79 -6.98 -17.02 -5.39
N PRO A 80 -6.84 -18.34 -5.22
CA PRO A 80 -5.88 -18.94 -4.29
C PRO A 80 -4.45 -18.50 -4.61
N ILE A 81 -3.72 -18.06 -3.58
CA ILE A 81 -2.25 -17.86 -3.40
C ILE A 81 -1.44 -17.24 -4.55
N GLY A 82 -1.61 -17.65 -5.82
CA GLY A 82 -0.87 -17.19 -6.99
C GLY A 82 -1.19 -15.77 -7.46
N PHE A 83 -2.41 -15.25 -7.25
CA PHE A 83 -2.77 -13.88 -7.67
C PHE A 83 -2.52 -12.81 -6.61
N ALA A 84 -2.38 -13.20 -5.33
CA ALA A 84 -1.91 -12.29 -4.28
C ALA A 84 -0.44 -11.89 -4.48
N TYR A 85 0.30 -12.59 -5.36
CA TYR A 85 1.69 -12.29 -5.68
C TYR A 85 1.90 -10.83 -6.08
N PHE A 86 1.08 -10.28 -6.97
CA PHE A 86 1.27 -8.91 -7.43
C PHE A 86 0.97 -7.89 -6.35
N ARG A 87 -0.10 -8.10 -5.56
CA ARG A 87 -0.36 -7.29 -4.36
C ARG A 87 0.84 -7.33 -3.42
N VAL A 88 1.27 -8.52 -3.00
CA VAL A 88 2.42 -8.67 -2.07
C VAL A 88 3.67 -8.03 -2.64
N LYS A 89 3.95 -8.22 -3.92
CA LYS A 89 5.09 -7.58 -4.60
C LYS A 89 4.99 -6.05 -4.57
N PHE A 90 3.82 -5.49 -4.85
CA PHE A 90 3.61 -4.04 -4.83
C PHE A 90 3.72 -3.47 -3.42
N GLU A 91 3.20 -4.16 -2.42
CA GLU A 91 3.36 -3.82 -1.00
C GLU A 91 4.82 -3.89 -0.58
N CYS A 92 5.54 -4.97 -0.90
CA CYS A 92 6.97 -5.09 -0.58
C CYS A 92 7.81 -3.96 -1.20
N GLU A 93 7.57 -3.64 -2.49
CA GLU A 93 8.23 -2.50 -3.16
C GLU A 93 7.93 -1.17 -2.44
N ALA A 94 6.72 -0.98 -1.92
CA ALA A 94 6.35 0.21 -1.17
C ALA A 94 6.96 0.23 0.25
N TYR A 95 6.93 -0.88 0.97
CA TYR A 95 7.51 -1.00 2.31
C TYR A 95 9.04 -0.89 2.33
N CYS A 96 9.73 -1.13 1.22
CA CYS A 96 11.16 -0.89 1.10
C CYS A 96 11.57 0.54 1.51
N VAL A 97 10.72 1.56 1.30
CA VAL A 97 11.02 2.93 1.74
C VAL A 97 11.03 3.06 3.27
N GLN A 98 10.08 2.42 3.94
CA GLN A 98 9.99 2.43 5.41
C GLN A 98 11.10 1.59 6.06
N ILE A 99 11.55 0.54 5.38
CA ILE A 99 12.74 -0.22 5.79
C ILE A 99 14.01 0.63 5.62
N ALA A 100 14.16 1.33 4.49
CA ALA A 100 15.34 2.16 4.22
C ALA A 100 15.48 3.31 5.22
N ASP A 101 14.36 3.90 5.64
CA ASP A 101 14.31 4.96 6.67
C ASP A 101 14.44 4.43 8.11
N GLY A 102 14.43 3.10 8.31
CA GLY A 102 14.55 2.47 9.62
C GLY A 102 13.26 2.51 10.47
N GLU A 103 12.14 2.93 9.91
CA GLU A 103 10.83 2.98 10.59
C GLU A 103 10.22 1.59 10.79
N MET A 104 10.53 0.63 9.91
CA MET A 104 10.04 -0.75 10.01
C MET A 104 11.13 -1.79 9.81
N GLY A 105 11.10 -2.83 10.63
CA GLY A 105 11.90 -4.02 10.42
C GLY A 105 11.32 -4.90 9.30
N ARG A 106 12.19 -5.71 8.69
CA ARG A 106 11.80 -6.71 7.68
C ARG A 106 10.66 -7.62 8.17
N ASP A 107 10.77 -8.11 9.40
CA ASP A 107 9.79 -9.05 9.95
C ASP A 107 8.47 -8.36 10.30
N ASP A 108 8.51 -7.07 10.68
CA ASP A 108 7.31 -6.25 10.90
C ASP A 108 6.51 -6.08 9.59
N VAL A 109 7.21 -5.87 8.47
CA VAL A 109 6.58 -5.79 7.14
C VAL A 109 5.94 -7.13 6.77
N ILE A 110 6.64 -8.24 6.97
CA ILE A 110 6.09 -9.58 6.68
C ILE A 110 4.83 -9.82 7.50
N GLU A 111 4.85 -9.50 8.79
CA GLU A 111 3.71 -9.67 9.68
C GLU A 111 2.55 -8.75 9.30
N THR A 112 2.85 -7.50 8.94
CA THR A 112 1.86 -6.52 8.49
C THR A 112 1.13 -7.03 7.25
N ILE A 113 1.86 -7.50 6.24
CA ILE A 113 1.29 -8.04 5.00
C ILE A 113 0.52 -9.34 5.28
N ALA A 114 1.04 -10.21 6.15
CA ALA A 114 0.41 -11.49 6.45
C ALA A 114 -0.90 -11.37 7.26
N THR A 115 -1.07 -10.28 8.02
CA THR A 115 -2.19 -10.15 8.97
C THR A 115 -3.26 -9.16 8.51
N HIS A 116 -2.89 -8.10 7.79
CA HIS A 116 -3.83 -7.01 7.45
C HIS A 116 -4.49 -7.15 6.08
N TYR A 117 -4.01 -8.06 5.23
CA TYR A 117 -4.55 -8.25 3.88
C TYR A 117 -5.45 -9.48 3.81
N ALA A 118 -6.55 -9.36 3.09
CA ALA A 118 -7.37 -10.52 2.75
C ALA A 118 -6.55 -11.48 1.89
N TRP A 119 -6.58 -12.77 2.23
CA TRP A 119 -5.88 -13.87 1.54
C TRP A 119 -4.35 -13.71 1.54
N PRO A 120 -3.72 -13.69 2.73
CA PRO A 120 -2.29 -13.50 2.82
C PRO A 120 -1.53 -14.67 2.19
N MET A 121 -0.45 -14.35 1.48
CA MET A 121 0.51 -15.37 1.07
C MET A 121 1.24 -15.97 2.29
N PRO A 122 1.77 -17.19 2.19
CA PRO A 122 2.65 -17.73 3.23
C PRO A 122 3.79 -16.77 3.55
N ARG A 123 4.05 -16.52 4.85
CA ARG A 123 5.11 -15.61 5.34
C ARG A 123 6.47 -15.83 4.67
N LYS A 124 6.84 -17.10 4.41
CA LYS A 124 8.08 -17.45 3.70
C LYS A 124 8.13 -16.89 2.27
N LEU A 125 7.02 -16.90 1.55
CA LEU A 125 6.94 -16.33 0.20
C LEU A 125 6.94 -14.80 0.24
N ILE A 126 6.24 -14.19 1.20
CA ILE A 126 6.30 -12.73 1.42
C ILE A 126 7.75 -12.31 1.68
N GLY A 127 8.44 -12.99 2.60
CA GLY A 127 9.85 -12.72 2.90
C GLY A 127 10.75 -12.86 1.67
N ALA A 128 10.60 -13.93 0.88
CA ALA A 128 11.38 -14.11 -0.35
C ALA A 128 11.12 -13.02 -1.41
N ILE A 129 9.89 -12.50 -1.48
CA ILE A 129 9.57 -11.36 -2.37
C ILE A 129 10.18 -10.08 -1.82
N LEU A 130 10.03 -9.82 -0.53
CA LEU A 130 10.59 -8.65 0.14
C LEU A 130 12.10 -8.58 0.01
N ASP A 131 12.81 -9.69 0.22
CA ASP A 131 14.26 -9.77 0.09
C ASP A 131 14.73 -9.41 -1.32
N ARG A 132 13.98 -9.83 -2.34
CA ARG A 132 14.28 -9.46 -3.74
C ARG A 132 14.05 -7.97 -4.01
N GLU A 133 13.04 -7.35 -3.41
CA GLU A 133 12.80 -5.91 -3.57
C GLU A 133 13.85 -5.09 -2.80
N ILE A 134 14.25 -5.52 -1.59
CA ILE A 134 15.35 -4.91 -0.83
C ILE A 134 16.66 -4.98 -1.62
N GLN A 135 16.98 -6.11 -2.25
CA GLN A 135 18.19 -6.23 -3.05
C GLN A 135 18.26 -5.26 -4.23
N LYS A 136 17.12 -4.87 -4.82
CA LYS A 136 17.08 -3.92 -5.95
C LYS A 136 17.36 -2.48 -5.55
N ILE A 137 17.13 -2.12 -4.29
CA ILE A 137 17.41 -0.77 -3.78
C ILE A 137 18.82 -0.66 -3.19
N ALA A 138 19.43 -1.80 -2.82
CA ALA A 138 20.76 -1.86 -2.22
C ALA A 138 21.91 -1.98 -3.24
N GLY A 139 21.61 -2.32 -4.49
CA GLY A 139 22.58 -2.43 -5.60
C GLY A 139 22.34 -1.38 -6.68
#